data_AF-A0A2S2NA20-F1
#
_entry.id   AF-A0A2S2NA20-F1
#
_cell.length_a   1.000
_cell.length_b   1.000
_cell.length_c   1.000
_cell.angle_alpha   90.00
_cell.angle_beta   90.00
_cell.angle_gamma   90.00
#
_symmetry.space_group_name_H-M   'P 1'
#
loop_
_entity.id
_entity.type
_entity.pdbx_description
1 polymer ?
#
loop_
_entity_poly.entity_id
_entity_poly.type
_entity_poly.pdbx_seq_one_letter_code
_entity_poly.pdbx_strand_id
1 'polypeptide(L)'
;MIPMLSPPVPWTSINSGGYIAAKADLIRLPQQAILQWHRLEQTPKQELYPALDALNQLASIPWTINKPVLDVVLQVFRSGGSTKLDIPKPLSAFPSPQPISQSMSKDERSRLYKERAILKRQKAEMFSLWCDALYRLSLANHFCGKTFWLPHNMDFRGRVYPCPPHLNHLGSDMARSLLCFAKGKPLGSNGLNWLKIHCVNLTGLKKRNAVKERLQYAEEILPDILDSAQNPLGGNMWWAESENPWQTLACCIEIFHALQSKNPENFISHFPVHQDGSCNGLQHYAALGKDFAGAVSVNLTPSDIPQDVYSCVAAMVNTLILHITQIID
;
A
#
# COMPACT_ATOMS: atom_id res chain seq x y z
N MET A 1 16.86 -11.71 -1.69
CA MET A 1 15.72 -12.53 -1.23
C MET A 1 14.50 -12.20 -2.08
N ILE A 2 13.92 -13.18 -2.77
CA ILE A 2 12.74 -13.02 -3.65
C ILE A 2 11.56 -13.87 -3.12
N PRO A 3 10.32 -13.69 -3.62
CA PRO A 3 9.22 -14.59 -3.29
C PRO A 3 9.52 -16.06 -3.60
N MET A 4 8.89 -16.98 -2.87
CA MET A 4 9.09 -18.43 -3.03
C MET A 4 8.09 -19.00 -4.04
N LEU A 5 8.50 -19.95 -4.86
CA LEU A 5 7.62 -20.70 -5.79
C LEU A 5 6.98 -21.94 -5.13
N SER A 6 7.17 -22.11 -3.83
CA SER A 6 6.56 -23.13 -2.99
C SER A 6 6.09 -22.49 -1.68
N PRO A 7 5.19 -23.15 -0.94
CA PRO A 7 4.89 -22.75 0.43
C PRO A 7 6.17 -22.60 1.27
N PRO A 8 6.28 -21.56 2.13
CA PRO A 8 7.43 -21.37 3.01
C PRO A 8 7.56 -22.50 4.03
N VAL A 9 8.79 -22.73 4.50
CA VAL A 9 9.04 -23.65 5.62
C VAL A 9 8.38 -23.06 6.87
N PRO A 10 7.50 -23.79 7.56
CA PRO A 10 6.88 -23.30 8.78
C PRO A 10 7.93 -22.95 9.83
N TRP A 11 7.73 -21.82 10.50
CA TRP A 11 8.44 -21.50 11.72
C TRP A 11 8.08 -22.49 12.81
N THR A 12 9.09 -23.21 13.31
CA THR A 12 8.99 -24.17 14.44
C THR A 12 9.88 -23.79 15.62
N SER A 13 10.79 -22.83 15.41
CA SER A 13 11.66 -22.24 16.43
C SER A 13 12.26 -20.93 15.91
N ILE A 14 13.00 -20.22 16.76
CA ILE A 14 13.71 -18.98 16.40
C ILE A 14 14.75 -19.15 15.27
N ASN A 15 15.21 -20.39 15.01
CA ASN A 15 16.27 -20.71 14.05
C ASN A 15 15.78 -21.52 12.84
N SER A 16 14.48 -21.86 12.76
CA SER A 16 13.95 -22.75 11.72
C SER A 16 12.61 -22.24 11.21
N GLY A 17 12.61 -21.75 9.97
CA GLY A 17 11.42 -21.30 9.23
C GLY A 17 11.76 -20.35 8.08
N GLY A 18 10.75 -19.96 7.30
CA GLY A 18 10.89 -19.07 6.16
C GLY A 18 11.32 -19.78 4.89
N TYR A 19 12.57 -19.58 4.46
CA TYR A 19 13.07 -20.15 3.20
C TYR A 19 13.56 -21.60 3.39
N ILE A 20 13.60 -22.37 2.29
CA ILE A 20 14.06 -23.77 2.30
C ILE A 20 15.55 -23.87 2.63
N ALA A 21 16.39 -23.05 1.99
CA ALA A 21 17.85 -23.14 2.10
C ALA A 21 18.50 -21.87 2.66
N ALA A 22 17.96 -20.68 2.31
CA ALA A 22 18.50 -19.43 2.80
C ALA A 22 18.09 -19.22 4.26
N LYS A 23 19.05 -18.85 5.13
CA LYS A 23 18.71 -18.48 6.51
C LYS A 23 17.91 -17.18 6.50
N ALA A 24 16.80 -17.19 7.25
CA ALA A 24 16.07 -15.99 7.63
C ALA A 24 15.99 -15.94 9.15
N ASP A 25 16.10 -14.74 9.71
CA ASP A 25 15.91 -14.55 11.15
C ASP A 25 14.43 -14.34 11.46
N LEU A 26 13.94 -14.98 12.53
CA LEU A 26 12.56 -14.83 13.01
C LEU A 26 12.28 -13.37 13.41
N ILE A 27 13.23 -12.74 14.10
CA ILE A 27 13.15 -11.34 14.55
C ILE A 27 14.27 -10.54 13.88
N ARG A 28 13.92 -9.39 13.30
CA ARG A 28 14.83 -8.41 12.73
C ARG A 28 15.53 -7.64 13.85
N LEU A 29 16.61 -8.21 14.36
CA LEU A 29 17.49 -7.59 15.34
C LEU A 29 18.89 -7.39 14.76
N PRO A 30 19.57 -6.28 15.09
CA PRO A 30 20.98 -6.13 14.77
C PRO A 30 21.79 -7.16 15.57
N GLN A 31 22.96 -7.55 15.06
CA GLN A 31 23.82 -8.55 15.73
C GLN A 31 24.25 -8.11 17.13
N GLN A 32 24.32 -6.81 17.38
CA GLN A 32 24.70 -6.23 18.66
C GLN A 32 23.60 -6.34 19.74
N ALA A 33 22.39 -6.78 19.39
CA ALA A 33 21.26 -6.96 20.32
C ALA A 33 21.37 -8.25 21.16
N ILE A 34 22.53 -8.46 21.79
CA ILE A 34 22.91 -9.71 22.48
C ILE A 34 21.89 -10.09 23.57
N LEU A 35 21.43 -9.10 24.35
CA LEU A 35 20.46 -9.34 25.43
C LEU A 35 19.10 -9.83 24.91
N GLN A 36 18.65 -9.28 23.78
CA GLN A 36 17.39 -9.67 23.15
C GLN A 36 17.50 -11.08 22.56
N TRP A 37 18.62 -11.41 21.92
CA TRP A 37 18.88 -12.76 21.44
C TRP A 37 18.89 -13.78 22.57
N HIS A 38 19.60 -13.51 23.67
CA HIS A 38 19.59 -14.41 24.83
C HIS A 38 18.21 -14.60 25.44
N ARG A 39 17.39 -13.54 25.53
CA ARG A 39 16.00 -13.67 25.99
C ARG A 39 15.20 -14.60 25.08
N LEU A 40 15.32 -14.45 23.76
CA LEU A 40 14.62 -15.32 22.79
C LEU A 40 15.06 -16.78 22.90
N GLU A 41 16.36 -17.03 23.11
CA GLU A 41 16.91 -18.37 23.29
C GLU A 41 16.45 -19.03 24.59
N GLN A 42 16.30 -18.25 25.66
CA GLN A 42 15.85 -18.71 26.98
C GLN A 42 14.32 -18.86 27.08
N THR A 43 13.56 -18.26 26.15
CA THR A 43 12.09 -18.32 26.17
C THR A 43 11.62 -19.74 25.83
N PRO A 44 10.76 -20.37 26.64
CA PRO A 44 10.18 -21.67 26.32
C PRO A 44 9.48 -21.64 24.96
N LYS A 45 9.72 -22.65 24.12
CA LYS A 45 9.17 -22.71 22.75
C LYS A 45 7.64 -22.56 22.72
N GLN A 46 6.96 -23.11 23.72
CA GLN A 46 5.51 -23.08 23.86
C GLN A 46 4.96 -21.65 23.96
N GLU A 47 5.70 -20.73 24.58
CA GLU A 47 5.31 -19.32 24.66
C GLU A 47 5.42 -18.60 23.32
N LEU A 48 6.22 -19.13 22.39
CA LEU A 48 6.39 -18.57 21.05
C LEU A 48 5.32 -19.06 20.06
N TYR A 49 4.64 -20.18 20.34
CA TYR A 49 3.71 -20.80 19.38
C TYR A 49 2.66 -19.86 18.80
N PRO A 50 1.98 -18.99 19.56
CA PRO A 50 1.02 -18.06 18.98
C PRO A 50 1.63 -17.14 17.91
N ALA A 51 2.86 -16.66 18.12
CA ALA A 51 3.55 -15.81 17.15
C ALA A 51 4.04 -16.62 15.94
N LEU A 52 4.53 -17.84 16.15
CA LEU A 52 4.95 -18.73 15.06
C LEU A 52 3.76 -19.13 14.18
N ASP A 53 2.62 -19.49 14.78
CA ASP A 53 1.40 -19.87 14.08
C ASP A 53 0.84 -18.70 13.26
N ALA A 54 0.84 -17.49 13.81
CA ALA A 54 0.44 -16.28 13.08
C ALA A 54 1.34 -16.03 11.86
N LEU A 55 2.67 -16.15 12.02
CA LEU A 55 3.60 -16.03 10.90
C LEU A 55 3.38 -17.11 9.84
N ASN A 56 3.16 -18.36 10.27
CA ASN A 56 2.91 -19.49 9.38
C ASN A 56 1.62 -19.30 8.59
N GLN A 57 0.57 -18.81 9.23
CA GLN A 57 -0.70 -18.51 8.58
C GLN A 57 -0.52 -17.43 7.50
N LEU A 58 0.13 -16.30 7.84
CA LEU A 58 0.39 -15.22 6.89
C LEU A 58 1.27 -15.67 5.71
N ALA A 59 2.30 -16.48 6.00
CA ALA A 59 3.22 -17.00 5.01
C ALA A 59 2.59 -18.08 4.11
N SER A 60 1.53 -18.76 4.57
CA SER A 60 0.83 -19.80 3.80
C SER A 60 -0.01 -19.24 2.64
N ILE A 61 -0.29 -17.94 2.63
CA ILE A 61 -1.16 -17.30 1.64
C ILE A 61 -0.46 -17.23 0.27
N PRO A 62 -1.00 -17.90 -0.76
CA PRO A 62 -0.43 -17.85 -2.10
C PRO A 62 -0.89 -16.57 -2.82
N TRP A 63 0.05 -15.92 -3.50
CA TRP A 63 -0.13 -14.70 -4.27
C TRP A 63 0.10 -14.97 -5.76
N THR A 64 -0.49 -14.12 -6.59
CA THR A 64 -0.22 -14.06 -8.02
C THR A 64 -0.19 -12.61 -8.49
N ILE A 65 0.33 -12.39 -9.70
CA ILE A 65 0.43 -11.06 -10.28
C ILE A 65 -0.87 -10.68 -10.97
N ASN A 66 -1.38 -9.48 -10.67
CA ASN A 66 -2.45 -8.84 -11.43
C ASN A 66 -1.92 -8.42 -12.80
N LYS A 67 -2.02 -9.33 -13.78
CA LYS A 67 -1.50 -9.11 -15.13
C LYS A 67 -2.09 -7.88 -15.82
N PRO A 68 -3.43 -7.66 -15.83
CA PRO A 68 -4.02 -6.45 -16.42
C PRO A 68 -3.39 -5.16 -15.90
N VAL A 69 -3.21 -5.04 -14.58
CA VAL A 69 -2.58 -3.87 -13.96
C VAL A 69 -1.10 -3.78 -14.32
N LEU A 70 -0.37 -4.90 -14.27
CA LEU A 70 1.05 -4.94 -14.66
C LEU A 70 1.25 -4.42 -16.10
N ASP A 71 0.39 -4.83 -17.03
CA ASP A 71 0.50 -4.43 -18.43
C ASP A 71 0.31 -2.90 -18.59
N VAL A 72 -0.64 -2.29 -17.87
CA VAL A 72 -0.83 -0.82 -17.84
C VAL A 72 0.36 -0.11 -17.19
N VAL A 73 0.86 -0.59 -16.04
CA VAL A 73 2.02 0.02 -15.37
C VAL A 73 3.26 -0.05 -16.25
N LEU A 74 3.50 -1.19 -16.91
CA LEU A 74 4.62 -1.36 -17.84
C LEU A 74 4.51 -0.45 -19.05
N GLN A 75 3.29 -0.23 -19.59
CA GLN A 75 3.07 0.73 -20.66
C GLN A 75 3.50 2.13 -20.22
N VAL A 76 3.01 2.61 -19.07
CA VAL A 76 3.38 3.94 -18.55
C VAL A 76 4.88 4.05 -18.27
N PHE A 77 5.48 3.03 -17.64
CA PHE A 77 6.91 3.02 -17.31
C PHE A 77 7.78 3.06 -18.57
N ARG A 78 7.46 2.26 -19.59
CA ARG A 78 8.21 2.21 -20.86
C ARG A 78 8.01 3.47 -21.71
N SER A 79 6.88 4.15 -21.58
CA SER A 79 6.60 5.44 -22.22
C SER A 79 7.25 6.65 -21.54
N GLY A 80 8.14 6.43 -20.56
CA GLY A 80 8.90 7.50 -19.89
C GLY A 80 8.40 7.88 -18.51
N GLY A 81 7.48 7.12 -17.92
CA GLY A 81 6.95 7.34 -16.58
C GLY A 81 5.95 8.50 -16.48
N SER A 82 5.35 8.67 -15.30
CA SER A 82 4.34 9.68 -15.02
C SER A 82 4.40 10.10 -13.57
N THR A 83 4.72 11.38 -13.32
CA THR A 83 4.70 11.94 -11.96
C THR A 83 3.29 11.93 -11.37
N LYS A 84 2.26 12.11 -12.21
CA LYS A 84 0.85 12.07 -11.78
C LYS A 84 0.45 10.69 -11.26
N LEU A 85 0.94 9.63 -11.91
CA LEU A 85 0.63 8.24 -11.56
C LEU A 85 1.69 7.61 -10.64
N ASP A 86 2.59 8.42 -10.07
CA ASP A 86 3.71 7.95 -9.25
C ASP A 86 4.56 6.84 -9.90
N ILE A 87 4.75 6.93 -11.22
CA ILE A 87 5.65 6.07 -11.98
C ILE A 87 6.93 6.86 -12.31
N PRO A 88 8.09 6.43 -11.81
CA PRO A 88 9.31 7.22 -11.93
C PRO A 88 9.77 7.36 -13.38
N LYS A 89 10.30 8.55 -13.70
CA LYS A 89 10.80 8.89 -15.02
C LYS A 89 12.27 8.50 -15.18
N PRO A 90 12.73 8.12 -16.38
CA PRO A 90 14.15 7.86 -16.62
C PRO A 90 14.96 9.16 -16.51
N LEU A 91 16.27 9.03 -16.27
CA LEU A 91 17.17 10.18 -16.17
C LEU A 91 17.21 11.05 -17.44
N SER A 92 16.93 10.46 -18.60
CA SER A 92 16.84 11.17 -19.89
C SER A 92 15.70 12.18 -19.95
N ALA A 93 14.70 12.09 -19.07
CA ALA A 93 13.59 13.04 -19.01
C ALA A 93 13.96 14.38 -18.35
N PHE A 94 15.13 14.49 -17.71
CA PHE A 94 15.55 15.72 -17.05
C PHE A 94 16.38 16.62 -17.98
N PRO A 95 16.24 17.95 -17.87
CA PRO A 95 17.01 18.87 -18.68
C PRO A 95 18.51 18.75 -18.41
N SER A 96 19.31 19.15 -19.40
CA SER A 96 20.74 19.39 -19.22
C SER A 96 20.94 20.72 -18.50
N PRO A 97 21.85 20.80 -17.52
CA PRO A 97 22.13 22.06 -16.85
C PRO A 97 22.69 23.09 -17.83
N GLN A 98 22.29 24.35 -17.69
CA GLN A 98 22.85 25.42 -18.52
C GLN A 98 24.36 25.56 -18.29
N PRO A 99 25.15 25.83 -19.34
CA PRO A 99 26.59 26.06 -19.21
C PRO A 99 26.85 27.35 -18.40
N ILE A 100 27.88 27.33 -17.56
CA ILE A 100 28.32 28.52 -16.82
C ILE A 100 29.49 29.13 -17.58
N SER A 101 29.36 30.39 -17.99
CA SER A 101 30.41 31.15 -18.67
C SER A 101 31.13 32.09 -17.69
N GLN A 102 32.39 32.39 -17.98
CA GLN A 102 33.16 33.41 -17.24
C GLN A 102 32.66 34.84 -17.51
N SER A 103 31.94 35.06 -18.61
CA SER A 103 31.33 36.36 -18.95
C SER A 103 30.09 36.70 -18.12
N MET A 104 29.56 35.76 -17.33
CA MET A 104 28.36 35.95 -16.51
C MET A 104 28.67 36.70 -15.21
N SER A 105 27.70 37.48 -14.74
CA SER A 105 27.80 38.17 -13.45
C SER A 105 27.96 37.17 -12.28
N LYS A 106 28.42 37.66 -11.12
CA LYS A 106 28.56 36.81 -9.93
C LYS A 106 27.20 36.25 -9.47
N ASP A 107 26.14 37.05 -9.56
CA ASP A 107 24.80 36.67 -9.13
C ASP A 107 24.16 35.64 -10.07
N GLU A 108 24.33 35.79 -11.39
CA GLU A 108 23.89 34.79 -12.37
C GLU A 108 24.62 33.45 -12.17
N ARG A 109 25.94 33.48 -11.95
CA ARG A 109 26.70 32.26 -11.66
C ARG A 109 26.22 31.60 -10.38
N SER A 110 26.00 32.36 -9.31
CA SER A 110 25.47 31.87 -8.04
C SER A 110 24.10 31.21 -8.20
N ARG A 111 23.19 31.84 -8.97
CA ARG A 111 21.88 31.29 -9.31
C ARG A 111 22.00 29.96 -10.08
N LEU A 112 22.82 29.92 -11.13
CA LEU A 112 23.04 28.71 -11.93
C LEU A 112 23.67 27.57 -11.11
N TYR A 113 24.57 27.87 -10.17
CA TYR A 113 25.10 26.86 -9.24
C TYR A 113 24.02 26.28 -8.34
N LYS A 114 23.11 27.12 -7.80
CA LYS A 114 21.97 26.66 -6.99
C LYS A 114 21.02 25.79 -7.82
N GLU A 115 20.67 26.22 -9.03
CA GLU A 115 19.81 25.46 -9.95
C GLU A 115 20.44 24.11 -10.32
N ARG A 116 21.76 24.08 -10.60
CA ARG A 116 22.51 22.83 -10.84
C ARG A 116 22.49 21.89 -9.63
N ALA A 117 22.63 22.42 -8.42
CA ALA A 117 22.58 21.61 -7.19
C ALA A 117 21.18 21.00 -6.98
N ILE A 118 20.12 21.79 -7.18
CA ILE A 118 18.72 21.32 -7.12
C ILE A 118 18.48 20.24 -8.16
N LEU A 119 18.88 20.47 -9.41
CA LEU A 119 18.71 19.50 -10.50
C LEU A 119 19.49 18.20 -10.24
N LYS A 120 20.72 18.29 -9.72
CA LYS A 120 21.52 17.11 -9.35
C LYS A 120 20.81 16.29 -8.26
N ARG A 121 20.25 16.96 -7.25
CA ARG A 121 19.48 16.30 -6.18
C ARG A 121 18.24 15.59 -6.75
N GLN A 122 17.43 16.30 -7.55
CA GLN A 122 16.24 15.74 -8.18
C GLN A 122 16.56 14.52 -9.08
N LYS A 123 17.65 14.59 -9.86
CA LYS A 123 18.12 13.45 -10.67
C LYS A 123 18.48 12.24 -9.79
N ALA A 124 19.18 12.45 -8.68
CA ALA A 124 19.58 11.37 -7.77
C ALA A 124 18.37 10.72 -7.08
N GLU A 125 17.43 11.53 -6.59
CA GLU A 125 16.17 11.05 -6.00
C GLU A 125 15.35 10.24 -7.02
N MET A 126 15.15 10.79 -8.22
CA MET A 126 14.39 10.10 -9.27
C MET A 126 15.08 8.82 -9.76
N PHE A 127 16.41 8.81 -9.88
CA PHE A 127 17.14 7.61 -10.25
C PHE A 127 16.96 6.49 -9.22
N SER A 128 16.93 6.84 -7.93
CA SER A 128 16.69 5.88 -6.86
C SER A 128 15.28 5.27 -6.96
N LEU A 129 14.27 6.10 -7.18
CA LEU A 129 12.88 5.65 -7.41
C LEU A 129 12.76 4.79 -8.67
N TRP A 130 13.42 5.20 -9.75
CA TRP A 130 13.42 4.48 -11.02
C TRP A 130 14.05 3.09 -10.89
N CYS A 131 15.17 2.97 -10.18
CA CYS A 131 15.79 1.68 -9.87
C CYS A 131 14.87 0.79 -9.03
N ASP A 132 14.25 1.32 -7.97
CA ASP A 132 13.29 0.56 -7.15
C ASP A 132 12.11 0.04 -7.98
N ALA A 133 11.50 0.89 -8.80
CA ALA A 133 10.42 0.52 -9.69
C ALA A 133 10.89 -0.51 -10.74
N LEU A 134 12.07 -0.34 -11.34
CA LEU A 134 12.62 -1.29 -12.30
C LEU A 134 12.77 -2.68 -11.67
N TYR A 135 13.35 -2.79 -10.47
CA TYR A 135 13.51 -4.08 -9.79
C TYR A 135 12.15 -4.71 -9.47
N ARG A 136 11.20 -3.92 -8.94
CA ARG A 136 9.84 -4.39 -8.62
C ARG A 136 9.12 -4.90 -9.86
N LEU A 137 9.10 -4.12 -10.94
CA LEU A 137 8.43 -4.47 -12.20
C LEU A 137 9.09 -5.65 -12.89
N SER A 138 10.42 -5.76 -12.81
CA SER A 138 11.16 -6.92 -13.35
C SER A 138 10.77 -8.20 -12.61
N LEU A 139 10.67 -8.15 -11.27
CA LEU A 139 10.20 -9.28 -10.47
C LEU A 139 8.72 -9.58 -10.76
N ALA A 140 7.85 -8.58 -10.80
CA ALA A 140 6.44 -8.77 -11.13
C ALA A 140 6.27 -9.42 -12.52
N ASN A 141 7.04 -8.98 -13.52
CA ASN A 141 7.05 -9.60 -14.84
C ASN A 141 7.58 -11.05 -14.80
N HIS A 142 8.63 -11.33 -14.02
CA HIS A 142 9.15 -12.69 -13.85
C HIS A 142 8.15 -13.65 -13.17
N PHE A 143 7.36 -13.16 -12.23
CA PHE A 143 6.34 -13.93 -11.50
C PHE A 143 4.96 -13.91 -12.18
N CYS A 144 4.81 -13.21 -13.31
CA CYS A 144 3.56 -13.18 -14.06
C CYS A 144 3.15 -14.60 -14.49
N GLY A 145 1.90 -14.98 -14.23
CA GLY A 145 1.39 -16.33 -14.48
C GLY A 145 1.86 -17.42 -13.51
N LYS A 146 2.64 -17.05 -12.47
CA LYS A 146 3.07 -17.98 -11.42
C LYS A 146 2.29 -17.74 -10.12
N THR A 147 2.21 -18.79 -9.32
CA THR A 147 1.83 -18.69 -7.91
C THR A 147 3.08 -18.64 -7.05
N PHE A 148 3.11 -17.73 -6.08
CA PHE A 148 4.24 -17.57 -5.18
C PHE A 148 3.79 -17.25 -3.76
N TRP A 149 4.71 -17.39 -2.81
CA TRP A 149 4.48 -17.13 -1.40
C TRP A 149 5.49 -16.13 -0.86
N LEU A 150 5.05 -15.41 0.16
CA LEU A 150 5.86 -14.42 0.86
C LEU A 150 6.17 -14.97 2.25
N PRO A 151 7.38 -15.51 2.51
CA PRO A 151 7.80 -15.80 3.88
C PRO A 151 7.81 -14.50 4.70
N HIS A 152 7.45 -14.60 5.98
CA HIS A 152 7.39 -13.46 6.89
C HIS A 152 8.34 -13.63 8.08
N ASN A 153 8.77 -12.51 8.64
CA ASN A 153 9.47 -12.39 9.91
C ASN A 153 8.90 -11.19 10.71
N MET A 154 9.44 -10.91 11.89
CA MET A 154 8.95 -9.84 12.76
C MET A 154 10.02 -8.78 13.08
N ASP A 155 9.61 -7.56 13.43
CA ASP A 155 10.48 -6.63 14.16
C ASP A 155 10.54 -6.96 15.66
N PHE A 156 11.38 -6.25 16.40
CA PHE A 156 11.55 -6.45 17.85
C PHE A 156 10.29 -6.19 18.70
N ARG A 157 9.25 -5.57 18.11
CA ARG A 157 7.95 -5.30 18.76
C ARG A 157 6.91 -6.36 18.41
N GLY A 158 7.25 -7.33 17.54
CA GLY A 158 6.34 -8.36 17.05
C GLY A 158 5.53 -7.96 15.81
N ARG A 159 5.79 -6.80 15.18
CA ARG A 159 5.12 -6.47 13.91
C ARG A 159 5.66 -7.35 12.80
N VAL A 160 4.77 -7.88 11.97
CA VAL A 160 5.10 -8.85 10.91
C VAL A 160 5.45 -8.14 9.60
N TYR A 161 6.46 -8.63 8.89
CA TYR A 161 6.92 -8.13 7.61
C TYR A 161 7.32 -9.28 6.66
N PRO A 162 7.01 -9.19 5.36
CA PRO A 162 7.54 -10.07 4.34
C PRO A 162 9.07 -10.00 4.29
N CYS A 163 9.72 -11.15 4.15
CA CYS A 163 11.16 -11.23 3.95
C CYS A 163 11.60 -10.70 2.57
N PRO A 164 10.88 -10.94 1.45
CA PRO A 164 11.22 -10.34 0.15
C PRO A 164 10.97 -8.82 0.17
N PRO A 165 11.99 -7.96 -0.02
CA PRO A 165 11.82 -6.52 0.17
C PRO A 165 11.21 -5.79 -1.03
N HIS A 166 11.42 -6.29 -2.26
CA HIS A 166 11.08 -5.53 -3.48
C HIS A 166 9.66 -5.77 -4.00
N LEU A 167 9.16 -7.01 -3.91
CA LEU A 167 7.83 -7.40 -4.38
C LEU A 167 7.06 -8.05 -3.22
N ASN A 168 6.21 -7.26 -2.57
CA ASN A 168 5.34 -7.68 -1.47
C ASN A 168 4.16 -6.72 -1.29
N HIS A 169 3.15 -7.14 -0.53
CA HIS A 169 1.89 -6.42 -0.33
C HIS A 169 1.95 -5.28 0.71
N LEU A 170 3.12 -5.03 1.33
CA LEU A 170 3.33 -3.90 2.25
C LEU A 170 3.98 -2.69 1.58
N GLY A 171 4.27 -2.78 0.27
CA GLY A 171 4.81 -1.68 -0.52
C GLY A 171 3.80 -0.56 -0.81
N SER A 172 4.18 0.30 -1.76
CA SER A 172 3.37 1.42 -2.26
C SER A 172 2.09 0.96 -2.94
N ASP A 173 1.20 1.90 -3.27
CA ASP A 173 -0.04 1.65 -4.02
C ASP A 173 0.18 0.80 -5.28
N MET A 174 1.16 1.17 -6.12
CA MET A 174 1.55 0.37 -7.28
C MET A 174 1.96 -1.05 -6.89
N ALA A 175 2.79 -1.24 -5.84
CA ALA A 175 3.20 -2.57 -5.41
C ALA A 175 2.02 -3.45 -4.96
N ARG A 176 1.05 -2.87 -4.25
CA ARG A 176 -0.16 -3.57 -3.78
C ARG A 176 -1.08 -3.95 -4.94
N SER A 177 -1.31 -3.03 -5.87
CA SER A 177 -2.17 -3.24 -7.03
C SER A 177 -1.72 -4.39 -7.94
N LEU A 178 -0.42 -4.68 -7.95
CA LEU A 178 0.18 -5.76 -8.72
C LEU A 178 -0.09 -7.15 -8.13
N LEU A 179 -0.63 -7.24 -6.91
CA LEU A 179 -0.77 -8.50 -6.17
C LEU A 179 -2.24 -8.86 -5.94
N CYS A 180 -2.60 -10.09 -6.28
CA CYS A 180 -3.89 -10.69 -5.96
C CYS A 180 -3.69 -12.03 -5.24
N PHE A 181 -4.73 -12.52 -4.55
CA PHE A 181 -4.70 -13.87 -4.02
C PHE A 181 -4.65 -14.87 -5.18
N ALA A 182 -3.74 -15.84 -5.13
CA ALA A 182 -3.72 -16.90 -6.14
C ALA A 182 -4.95 -17.82 -6.01
N LYS A 183 -5.45 -18.01 -4.79
CA LYS A 183 -6.68 -18.75 -4.52
C LYS A 183 -7.86 -17.80 -4.43
N GLY A 184 -8.67 -17.76 -5.49
CA GLY A 184 -9.91 -16.98 -5.51
C GLY A 184 -11.04 -17.63 -4.70
N LYS A 185 -12.10 -16.86 -4.47
CA LYS A 185 -13.35 -17.30 -3.82
C LYS A 185 -14.56 -16.74 -4.56
N PRO A 186 -15.70 -17.46 -4.58
CA PRO A 186 -16.94 -16.90 -5.09
C PRO A 186 -17.34 -15.66 -4.29
N LEU A 187 -17.84 -14.63 -4.96
CA LEU A 187 -18.29 -13.40 -4.31
C LEU A 187 -19.47 -13.64 -3.35
N GLY A 188 -20.35 -14.57 -3.68
CA GLY A 188 -21.62 -14.75 -2.98
C GLY A 188 -22.52 -13.52 -3.08
N SER A 189 -23.59 -13.50 -2.27
CA SER A 189 -24.65 -12.51 -2.36
C SER A 189 -24.21 -11.06 -2.09
N ASN A 190 -23.15 -10.86 -1.31
CA ASN A 190 -22.68 -9.53 -0.91
C ASN A 190 -21.26 -9.18 -1.41
N GLY A 191 -20.54 -10.09 -2.06
CA GLY A 191 -19.15 -9.86 -2.45
C GLY A 191 -18.99 -8.70 -3.44
N LEU A 192 -19.91 -8.58 -4.41
CA LEU A 192 -19.89 -7.46 -5.35
C LEU A 192 -20.10 -6.11 -4.66
N ASN A 193 -21.01 -6.05 -3.67
CA ASN A 193 -21.23 -4.84 -2.88
C ASN A 193 -19.96 -4.44 -2.11
N TRP A 194 -19.25 -5.42 -1.54
CA TRP A 194 -17.98 -5.17 -0.87
C TRP A 194 -16.88 -4.70 -1.82
N LEU A 195 -16.81 -5.22 -3.05
CA LEU A 195 -15.90 -4.69 -4.07
C LEU A 195 -16.22 -3.22 -4.40
N LYS A 196 -17.50 -2.89 -4.59
CA LYS A 196 -17.95 -1.50 -4.85
C LYS A 196 -17.61 -0.56 -3.71
N ILE A 197 -17.91 -0.94 -2.46
CA ILE A 197 -17.54 -0.18 -1.26
C ILE A 197 -16.02 -0.01 -1.17
N HIS A 198 -15.28 -1.08 -1.46
CA HIS A 198 -13.82 -1.03 -1.43
C HIS A 198 -13.26 -0.09 -2.50
N CYS A 199 -13.80 -0.11 -3.72
CA CYS A 199 -13.46 0.84 -4.78
C CYS A 199 -13.63 2.29 -4.30
N VAL A 200 -14.78 2.62 -3.69
CA VAL A 200 -15.02 3.96 -3.12
C VAL A 200 -14.00 4.29 -2.02
N ASN A 201 -13.70 3.35 -1.12
CA ASN A 201 -12.71 3.58 -0.07
C ASN A 201 -11.32 3.92 -0.64
N LEU A 202 -10.91 3.28 -1.74
CA LEU A 202 -9.62 3.52 -2.41
C LEU A 202 -9.53 4.91 -3.06
N THR A 203 -10.66 5.48 -3.51
CA THR A 203 -10.71 6.86 -4.03
C THR A 203 -10.38 7.90 -2.97
N GLY A 204 -10.60 7.58 -1.70
CA GLY A 204 -10.51 8.51 -0.59
C GLY A 204 -11.74 9.40 -0.41
N LEU A 205 -12.72 9.29 -1.31
CA LEU A 205 -14.02 9.95 -1.21
C LEU A 205 -14.92 9.22 -0.21
N LYS A 206 -15.90 9.94 0.34
CA LYS A 206 -16.95 9.39 1.22
C LYS A 206 -16.41 8.64 2.46
N LYS A 207 -15.16 8.87 2.89
CA LYS A 207 -14.56 8.23 4.09
C LYS A 207 -15.37 8.45 5.38
N ARG A 208 -16.09 9.57 5.48
CA ARG A 208 -16.93 9.94 6.64
C ARG A 208 -18.39 9.51 6.50
N ASN A 209 -18.76 8.94 5.36
CA ASN A 209 -20.11 8.50 5.08
C ASN A 209 -20.33 7.06 5.57
N ALA A 210 -21.59 6.74 5.85
CA ALA A 210 -22.01 5.39 6.21
C ALA A 210 -21.76 4.40 5.06
N VAL A 211 -21.62 3.11 5.38
CA VAL A 211 -21.35 2.06 4.38
C VAL A 211 -22.40 2.04 3.27
N LYS A 212 -23.68 2.24 3.62
CA LYS A 212 -24.80 2.30 2.67
C LYS A 212 -24.65 3.43 1.66
N GLU A 213 -24.22 4.61 2.12
CA GLU A 213 -24.01 5.79 1.26
C GLU A 213 -22.81 5.60 0.33
N ARG A 214 -21.75 4.91 0.78
CA ARG A 214 -20.63 4.54 -0.09
C ARG A 214 -21.07 3.59 -1.20
N LEU A 215 -21.92 2.61 -0.87
CA LEU A 215 -22.47 1.70 -1.87
C LEU A 215 -23.34 2.44 -2.88
N GLN A 216 -24.24 3.32 -2.43
CA GLN A 216 -25.05 4.13 -3.33
C GLN A 216 -24.17 4.98 -4.26
N TYR A 217 -23.16 5.65 -3.70
CA TYR A 217 -22.22 6.43 -4.50
C TYR A 217 -21.49 5.57 -5.54
N ALA A 218 -21.10 4.34 -5.19
CA ALA A 218 -20.48 3.41 -6.14
C ALA A 218 -21.39 3.06 -7.33
N GLU A 219 -22.72 3.02 -7.15
CA GLU A 219 -23.66 2.85 -8.27
C GLU A 219 -23.73 4.11 -9.15
N GLU A 220 -23.65 5.30 -8.55
CA GLU A 220 -23.65 6.58 -9.27
C GLU A 220 -22.43 6.73 -10.19
N ILE A 221 -21.24 6.32 -9.71
CA ILE A 221 -19.98 6.38 -10.47
C ILE A 221 -19.67 5.08 -11.23
N LEU A 222 -20.61 4.14 -11.31
CA LEU A 222 -20.39 2.88 -12.01
C LEU A 222 -19.94 3.07 -13.48
N PRO A 223 -20.46 4.04 -14.25
CA PRO A 223 -19.95 4.31 -15.59
C PRO A 223 -18.44 4.62 -15.64
N ASP A 224 -17.93 5.42 -14.69
CA ASP A 224 -16.52 5.78 -14.60
C ASP A 224 -15.64 4.59 -14.21
N ILE A 225 -16.16 3.72 -13.33
CA ILE A 225 -15.51 2.45 -12.95
C ILE A 225 -15.35 1.55 -14.19
N LEU A 226 -16.41 1.41 -15.00
CA LEU A 226 -16.40 0.58 -16.20
C LEU A 226 -15.48 1.15 -17.29
N ASP A 227 -15.52 2.46 -17.55
CA ASP A 227 -14.60 3.14 -18.48
C ASP A 227 -13.14 2.94 -18.06
N SER A 228 -12.84 3.14 -16.77
CA SER A 228 -11.51 2.95 -16.21
C SER A 228 -10.98 1.53 -16.39
N ALA A 229 -11.86 0.51 -16.27
CA ALA A 229 -11.49 -0.88 -16.47
C ALA A 229 -11.23 -1.23 -17.94
N GLN A 230 -12.07 -0.73 -18.85
CA GLN A 230 -12.02 -1.07 -20.28
C GLN A 230 -10.93 -0.31 -21.04
N ASN A 231 -10.72 0.96 -20.73
CA ASN A 231 -9.77 1.82 -21.42
C ASN A 231 -8.92 2.65 -20.44
N PRO A 232 -8.03 2.01 -19.64
CA PRO A 232 -7.37 2.66 -18.51
C PRO A 232 -6.55 3.92 -18.85
N LEU A 233 -5.98 3.99 -20.05
CA LEU A 233 -5.12 5.11 -20.49
C LEU A 233 -5.72 5.94 -21.63
N GLY A 234 -6.78 5.46 -22.28
CA GLY A 234 -7.42 6.15 -23.41
C GLY A 234 -8.83 6.68 -23.11
N GLY A 235 -9.41 6.31 -21.95
CA GLY A 235 -10.70 6.81 -21.49
C GLY A 235 -10.56 8.08 -20.66
N ASN A 236 -11.48 8.28 -19.72
CA ASN A 236 -11.51 9.46 -18.85
C ASN A 236 -10.41 9.45 -17.76
N MET A 237 -9.76 8.29 -17.56
CA MET A 237 -8.74 8.09 -16.53
C MET A 237 -9.21 8.47 -15.11
N TRP A 238 -10.50 8.28 -14.81
CA TRP A 238 -11.09 8.63 -13.51
C TRP A 238 -10.33 8.02 -12.32
N TRP A 239 -9.90 6.76 -12.46
CA TRP A 239 -9.11 6.06 -11.45
C TRP A 239 -7.81 6.80 -11.05
N ALA A 240 -7.23 7.61 -11.94
CA ALA A 240 -5.98 8.32 -11.71
C ALA A 240 -6.13 9.52 -10.75
N GLU A 241 -7.36 9.99 -10.49
CA GLU A 241 -7.66 11.08 -9.55
C GLU A 241 -7.85 10.58 -8.11
N SER A 242 -7.81 9.26 -7.90
CA SER A 242 -8.01 8.62 -6.61
C SER A 242 -6.80 8.78 -5.68
N GLU A 243 -7.02 8.70 -4.37
CA GLU A 243 -5.93 8.66 -3.38
C GLU A 243 -5.02 7.43 -3.57
N ASN A 244 -5.59 6.29 -3.97
CA ASN A 244 -4.86 5.05 -4.28
C ASN A 244 -5.15 4.63 -5.73
N PRO A 245 -4.54 5.28 -6.74
CA PRO A 245 -4.97 5.16 -8.12
C PRO A 245 -4.81 3.75 -8.68
N TRP A 246 -3.67 3.09 -8.46
CA TRP A 246 -3.42 1.76 -9.04
C TRP A 246 -4.28 0.68 -8.39
N GLN A 247 -4.49 0.73 -7.07
CA GLN A 247 -5.44 -0.18 -6.42
C GLN A 247 -6.89 0.10 -6.89
N THR A 248 -7.24 1.37 -7.14
CA THR A 248 -8.57 1.74 -7.68
C THR A 248 -8.76 1.12 -9.06
N LEU A 249 -7.80 1.28 -9.97
CA LEU A 249 -7.83 0.65 -11.30
C LEU A 249 -7.97 -0.88 -11.20
N ALA A 250 -7.18 -1.51 -10.31
CA ALA A 250 -7.24 -2.95 -10.08
C ALA A 250 -8.64 -3.39 -9.60
N CYS A 251 -9.28 -2.62 -8.73
CA CYS A 251 -10.64 -2.87 -8.26
C CYS A 251 -11.69 -2.64 -9.36
N CYS A 252 -11.53 -1.60 -10.19
CA CYS A 252 -12.39 -1.35 -11.35
C CYS A 252 -12.40 -2.54 -12.31
N ILE A 253 -11.22 -3.09 -12.61
CA ILE A 253 -11.07 -4.28 -13.47
C ILE A 253 -11.78 -5.49 -12.85
N GLU A 254 -11.65 -5.72 -11.55
CA GLU A 254 -12.34 -6.81 -10.86
C GLU A 254 -13.87 -6.65 -10.90
N ILE A 255 -14.38 -5.44 -10.65
CA ILE A 255 -15.82 -5.12 -10.71
C ILE A 255 -16.35 -5.33 -12.14
N PHE A 256 -15.61 -4.87 -13.16
CA PHE A 256 -15.96 -5.08 -14.55
C PHE A 256 -16.09 -6.56 -14.88
N HIS A 257 -15.10 -7.39 -14.54
CA HIS A 257 -15.16 -8.84 -14.77
C HIS A 257 -16.31 -9.52 -14.02
N ALA A 258 -16.57 -9.12 -12.77
CA ALA A 258 -17.68 -9.65 -11.99
C ALA A 258 -19.03 -9.36 -12.66
N LEU A 259 -19.22 -8.14 -13.18
CA LEU A 259 -20.45 -7.71 -13.87
C LEU A 259 -20.61 -8.33 -15.26
N GLN A 260 -19.51 -8.65 -15.95
CA GLN A 260 -19.55 -9.37 -17.23
C GLN A 260 -19.82 -10.89 -17.06
N SER A 261 -19.71 -11.41 -15.84
CA SER A 261 -20.02 -12.81 -15.58
C SER A 261 -21.52 -13.08 -15.67
N LYS A 262 -21.91 -14.32 -16.01
CA LYS A 262 -23.33 -14.71 -16.09
C LYS A 262 -24.08 -14.52 -14.77
N ASN A 263 -23.39 -14.71 -13.65
CA ASN A 263 -23.91 -14.47 -12.31
C ASN A 263 -22.76 -13.95 -11.43
N PRO A 264 -22.78 -12.66 -11.04
CA PRO A 264 -21.74 -12.07 -10.20
C PRO A 264 -21.50 -12.80 -8.88
N GLU A 265 -22.52 -13.44 -8.27
CA GLU A 265 -22.33 -14.17 -7.01
C GLU A 265 -21.40 -15.38 -7.16
N ASN A 266 -21.39 -16.00 -8.34
CA ASN A 266 -20.54 -17.16 -8.66
C ASN A 266 -19.19 -16.75 -9.26
N PHE A 267 -18.96 -15.45 -9.50
CA PHE A 267 -17.67 -14.97 -9.98
C PHE A 267 -16.59 -15.26 -8.94
N ILE A 268 -15.52 -15.94 -9.37
CA ILE A 268 -14.38 -16.27 -8.53
C ILE A 268 -13.46 -15.05 -8.49
N SER A 269 -13.56 -14.28 -7.41
CA SER A 269 -12.73 -13.10 -7.19
C SER A 269 -11.41 -13.47 -6.52
N HIS A 270 -10.35 -12.85 -7.00
CA HIS A 270 -8.99 -12.97 -6.47
C HIS A 270 -8.53 -11.69 -5.74
N PHE A 271 -9.33 -10.63 -5.85
CA PHE A 271 -8.99 -9.31 -5.37
C PHE A 271 -9.07 -9.20 -3.84
N PRO A 272 -8.01 -8.68 -3.17
CA PRO A 272 -8.04 -8.47 -1.73
C PRO A 272 -8.87 -7.24 -1.34
N VAL A 273 -9.88 -7.43 -0.48
CA VAL A 273 -10.65 -6.32 0.11
C VAL A 273 -10.05 -5.94 1.46
N HIS A 274 -9.62 -4.69 1.61
CA HIS A 274 -9.04 -4.18 2.85
C HIS A 274 -10.11 -3.69 3.82
N GLN A 275 -9.90 -3.97 5.11
CA GLN A 275 -10.58 -3.35 6.25
C GLN A 275 -9.49 -2.86 7.20
N ASP A 276 -9.53 -1.57 7.56
CA ASP A 276 -8.52 -0.94 8.41
C ASP A 276 -9.17 -0.22 9.59
N GLY A 277 -8.45 -0.20 10.71
CA GLY A 277 -8.88 0.48 11.93
C GLY A 277 -8.44 1.95 11.91
N SER A 278 -9.40 2.87 12.07
CA SER A 278 -9.14 4.29 12.14
C SER A 278 -8.31 4.63 13.39
N CYS A 279 -7.02 4.87 13.20
CA CYS A 279 -6.07 5.16 14.27
C CYS A 279 -5.96 4.05 15.34
N ASN A 280 -5.63 2.83 14.90
CA ASN A 280 -5.43 1.64 15.77
C ASN A 280 -4.68 1.92 17.09
N GLY A 281 -3.65 2.79 17.07
CA GLY A 281 -2.92 3.16 18.29
C GLY A 281 -3.80 3.85 19.35
N LEU A 282 -4.63 4.81 18.94
CA LEU A 282 -5.57 5.48 19.84
C LEU A 282 -6.74 4.57 20.24
N GLN A 283 -7.15 3.64 19.37
CA GLN A 283 -8.10 2.59 19.75
C GLN A 283 -7.57 1.77 20.94
N HIS A 284 -6.31 1.32 20.89
CA HIS A 284 -5.70 0.63 22.02
C HIS A 284 -5.59 1.50 23.28
N TYR A 285 -5.23 2.79 23.16
CA TYR A 285 -5.20 3.69 24.31
C TYR A 285 -6.57 3.90 24.95
N ALA A 286 -7.60 4.16 24.14
CA ALA A 286 -8.97 4.33 24.63
C ALA A 286 -9.47 3.05 25.32
N ALA A 287 -9.17 1.87 24.77
CA ALA A 287 -9.52 0.59 25.38
C ALA A 287 -8.79 0.34 26.72
N LEU A 288 -7.48 0.59 26.77
CA LEU A 288 -6.67 0.43 27.99
C LEU A 288 -7.11 1.39 29.09
N GLY A 289 -7.32 2.67 28.74
CA GLY A 289 -7.73 3.71 29.66
C GLY A 289 -9.23 3.70 29.99
N LYS A 290 -10.03 2.90 29.27
CA LYS A 290 -11.50 2.94 29.29
C LYS A 290 -12.05 4.36 29.09
N ASP A 291 -11.40 5.15 28.24
CA ASP A 291 -11.79 6.51 27.91
C ASP A 291 -12.97 6.49 26.93
N PHE A 292 -14.16 6.82 27.43
CA PHE A 292 -15.37 6.84 26.62
C PHE A 292 -15.31 7.88 25.49
N ALA A 293 -14.82 9.09 25.76
CA ALA A 293 -14.76 10.15 24.74
C ALA A 293 -13.75 9.80 23.64
N GLY A 294 -12.60 9.26 24.04
CA GLY A 294 -11.62 8.67 23.13
C GLY A 294 -12.22 7.52 22.31
N ALA A 295 -12.90 6.57 22.96
CA ALA A 295 -13.53 5.41 22.33
C ALA A 295 -14.57 5.79 21.26
N VAL A 296 -15.38 6.84 21.51
CA VAL A 296 -16.29 7.42 20.51
C VAL A 296 -15.48 7.94 19.32
N SER A 297 -14.48 8.77 19.57
CA SER A 297 -13.68 9.43 18.53
C SER A 297 -12.95 8.47 17.59
N VAL A 298 -12.67 7.25 18.04
CA VAL A 298 -11.90 6.22 17.30
C VAL A 298 -12.73 4.99 16.92
N ASN A 299 -14.06 5.10 16.93
CA ASN A 299 -15.00 4.06 16.47
C ASN A 299 -15.01 2.76 17.29
N LEU A 300 -14.67 2.79 18.58
CA LEU A 300 -14.86 1.64 19.47
C LEU A 300 -16.30 1.52 19.97
N THR A 301 -17.03 2.64 20.05
CA THR A 301 -18.47 2.62 20.33
C THR A 301 -19.26 2.50 19.03
N PRO A 302 -20.34 1.70 18.99
CA PRO A 302 -21.22 1.65 17.81
C PRO A 302 -21.75 3.03 17.42
N SER A 303 -21.76 3.32 16.12
CA SER A 303 -22.32 4.54 15.55
C SER A 303 -22.78 4.27 14.12
N ASP A 304 -23.83 4.96 13.67
CA ASP A 304 -24.34 4.85 12.29
C ASP A 304 -23.37 5.48 11.27
N ILE A 305 -22.57 6.45 11.72
CA ILE A 305 -21.57 7.14 10.90
C ILE A 305 -20.16 6.98 11.48
N PRO A 306 -19.13 6.77 10.65
CA PRO A 306 -17.75 6.72 11.09
C PRO A 306 -17.31 8.06 11.71
N GLN A 307 -16.74 7.99 12.91
CA GLN A 307 -16.07 9.09 13.59
C GLN A 307 -14.65 9.26 13.05
N ASP A 308 -14.21 10.51 12.98
CA ASP A 308 -12.92 10.90 12.43
C ASP A 308 -12.16 11.80 13.41
N VAL A 309 -11.29 11.17 14.22
CA VAL A 309 -10.47 11.85 15.22
C VAL A 309 -9.61 12.97 14.62
N TYR A 310 -9.14 12.82 13.37
CA TYR A 310 -8.28 13.82 12.74
C TYR A 310 -9.06 15.11 12.47
N SER A 311 -10.30 14.97 12.00
CA SER A 311 -11.19 16.12 11.73
C SER A 311 -11.63 16.80 13.01
N CYS A 312 -11.90 16.03 14.06
CA CYS A 312 -12.23 16.56 15.38
C CYS A 312 -11.08 17.43 15.91
N VAL A 313 -9.86 16.89 15.92
CA VAL A 313 -8.67 17.64 16.38
C VAL A 313 -8.40 18.87 15.50
N ALA A 314 -8.51 18.74 14.17
CA ALA A 314 -8.32 19.86 13.26
C ALA A 314 -9.31 21.00 13.51
N ALA A 315 -10.58 20.69 13.79
CA ALA A 315 -11.59 21.68 14.14
C ALA A 315 -11.26 22.40 15.46
N MET A 316 -10.80 21.65 16.48
CA MET A 316 -10.39 22.24 17.77
C MET A 316 -9.19 23.18 17.61
N VAL A 317 -8.18 22.77 16.84
CA VAL A 317 -6.99 23.59 16.57
C VAL A 317 -7.37 24.84 15.78
N ASN A 318 -8.25 24.74 14.79
CA ASN A 318 -8.72 25.91 14.05
C ASN A 318 -9.42 26.94 14.94
N THR A 319 -10.26 26.51 15.88
CA THR A 319 -10.89 27.41 16.86
C THR A 319 -9.86 28.12 17.72
N LEU A 320 -8.82 27.41 18.18
CA LEU A 320 -7.73 28.00 18.95
C LEU A 320 -6.94 29.04 18.15
N ILE A 321 -6.63 28.74 16.88
CA ILE A 321 -5.95 29.68 15.98
C ILE A 321 -6.77 30.96 15.81
N LEU A 322 -8.07 30.83 15.51
CA LEU A 322 -8.96 31.99 15.34
C LEU A 322 -9.03 32.85 16.60
N HIS A 323 -9.08 32.23 17.78
CA HIS A 323 -9.10 32.94 19.04
C HIS A 323 -7.78 33.70 19.29
N ILE A 324 -6.63 33.09 18.98
CA ILE A 324 -5.32 33.75 19.09
C ILE A 324 -5.22 34.93 18.11
N THR A 325 -5.69 34.78 16.87
CA THR A 325 -5.70 35.89 15.90
C THR A 325 -6.53 37.07 16.39
N GLN A 326 -7.70 36.82 16.98
CA GLN A 326 -8.54 37.87 17.57
C GLN A 326 -7.95 38.57 18.81
N ILE A 327 -6.95 37.97 19.47
CA ILE A 327 -6.23 38.59 20.60
C ILE A 327 -5.05 39.44 20.11
N ILE A 328 -4.52 39.12 18.93
CA ILE A 328 -3.36 39.81 18.34
C ILE A 328 -3.80 41.04 17.51
N ASP A 329 -5.03 41.06 17.02
CA ASP A 329 -5.69 42.20 16.36
C ASP A 329 -6.36 43.15 17.38
#